data_AF-A0A9E3TLX3-F1
#
_entry.id   AF-A0A9E3TLX3-F1
#
_cell.length_a   1.000
_cell.length_b   1.000
_cell.length_c   1.000
_cell.angle_alpha   90.00
_cell.angle_beta   90.00
_cell.angle_gamma   90.00
#
_symmetry.space_group_name_H-M   'P 1'
#
loop_
_entity.id
_entity.type
_entity.pdbx_description
1 polymer ?
#
loop_
_entity_poly.entity_id
_entity_poly.type
_entity_poly.pdbx_seq_one_letter_code
_entity_poly.pdbx_strand_id
1 'polypeptide(L)'
;MTRFRFNHRLQSASDSPPWKRRAGVAWLAIWLLIAGGFGYRHLSPERVSEAQASSRLGRDPAYTKSIEQIQVGERVAFAINPTEQLDESLSFDVNPRTWRKITLKTSQHEVVLLRPVTWVNEHLAHEGSSMMLVVPELGIDEPAEVVSIWPCPEVRPGEGRIVLGTFTHIAPETICMYLDGQDDPIRCTPNHITWSVEHRDFVEAHELTAGSTVLCDDGVRKIARVEKIAEPIRVYNLEVQGQHVYQVSSLGMLVHNASPRTIDIRNLSPHPSAQRTVADAAKLEHYGAFNWAEYTPIVVENMSGRMVIMDGMTRVEMALRAGITHLPAFVY
;
A
#
# COMPACT_ATOMS: atom_id res chain seq x y z
N MET A 1 -7.03 17.55 10.14
CA MET A 1 -7.55 16.31 9.50
C MET A 1 -7.00 16.24 8.09
N THR A 2 -6.39 15.12 7.69
CA THR A 2 -5.69 14.98 6.40
C THR A 2 -6.69 14.89 5.24
N ARG A 3 -6.49 15.69 4.18
CA ARG A 3 -7.40 15.80 3.02
C ARG A 3 -6.73 15.41 1.69
N PHE A 4 -7.54 14.99 0.71
CA PHE A 4 -7.19 14.24 -0.52
C PHE A 4 -8.03 14.72 -1.73
N ARG A 5 -7.56 14.56 -2.98
CA ARG A 5 -8.16 15.18 -4.19
C ARG A 5 -9.03 14.27 -5.08
N PHE A 6 -10.16 14.77 -5.61
CA PHE A 6 -11.24 14.00 -6.30
C PHE A 6 -11.91 14.73 -7.50
N ASN A 7 -12.83 14.05 -8.22
CA ASN A 7 -13.64 14.55 -9.36
C ASN A 7 -15.09 13.95 -9.41
N HIS A 8 -16.02 14.55 -10.21
CA HIS A 8 -17.50 14.43 -10.03
C HIS A 8 -18.25 13.28 -10.78
N ARG A 9 -19.60 13.33 -10.90
CA ARG A 9 -20.53 12.15 -10.86
C ARG A 9 -21.73 12.13 -11.83
N LEU A 10 -22.11 10.94 -12.36
CA LEU A 10 -23.44 10.42 -12.86
C LEU A 10 -23.20 9.16 -13.76
N GLN A 11 -24.03 8.11 -13.95
CA GLN A 11 -25.33 7.62 -13.39
C GLN A 11 -25.51 6.07 -13.63
N SER A 12 -26.66 5.45 -13.29
CA SER A 12 -26.82 4.01 -12.96
C SER A 12 -27.92 3.18 -13.67
N ALA A 13 -27.66 1.87 -13.93
CA ALA A 13 -28.67 0.79 -14.05
C ALA A 13 -28.10 -0.68 -13.92
N SER A 14 -28.78 -1.48 -13.08
CA SER A 14 -29.11 -2.95 -12.99
C SER A 14 -28.65 -4.00 -14.05
N ASP A 15 -28.70 -5.36 -13.91
CA ASP A 15 -28.91 -6.42 -12.85
C ASP A 15 -28.60 -7.83 -13.47
N SER A 16 -28.50 -9.03 -12.83
CA SER A 16 -28.09 -9.46 -11.46
C SER A 16 -27.58 -10.95 -11.32
N PRO A 17 -28.37 -12.05 -11.14
CA PRO A 17 -27.94 -13.12 -10.18
C PRO A 17 -28.00 -14.62 -10.71
N PRO A 18 -27.93 -15.71 -9.88
CA PRO A 18 -26.68 -16.42 -9.50
C PRO A 18 -26.75 -17.99 -9.42
N TRP A 19 -25.69 -18.72 -8.96
CA TRP A 19 -25.85 -19.90 -8.04
C TRP A 19 -24.59 -20.53 -7.35
N LYS A 20 -24.80 -20.91 -6.07
CA LYS A 20 -24.16 -21.92 -5.14
C LYS A 20 -22.65 -21.90 -4.78
N ARG A 21 -22.36 -22.50 -3.60
CA ARG A 21 -21.10 -22.47 -2.82
C ARG A 21 -20.42 -23.85 -2.69
N ARG A 22 -19.12 -23.85 -2.37
CA ARG A 22 -18.47 -24.75 -1.39
C ARG A 22 -17.51 -23.92 -0.52
N ALA A 23 -17.19 -24.38 0.69
CA ALA A 23 -16.36 -23.64 1.65
C ALA A 23 -14.97 -24.28 1.81
N GLY A 24 -13.98 -23.43 2.11
CA GLY A 24 -12.58 -23.78 2.41
C GLY A 24 -11.91 -22.56 3.04
N VAL A 25 -10.78 -22.76 3.73
CA VAL A 25 -10.09 -21.67 4.45
C VAL A 25 -9.42 -20.73 3.45
N ALA A 26 -9.71 -19.44 3.59
CA ALA A 26 -9.37 -18.40 2.64
C ALA A 26 -8.17 -17.56 3.10
N TRP A 27 -7.30 -17.17 2.17
CA TRP A 27 -6.02 -16.50 2.44
C TRP A 27 -5.90 -15.16 1.71
N LEU A 28 -6.52 -14.11 2.24
CA LEU A 28 -6.34 -12.74 1.74
C LEU A 28 -5.02 -12.17 2.28
N ALA A 29 -3.94 -12.47 1.57
CA ALA A 29 -2.79 -11.57 1.59
C ALA A 29 -3.07 -10.41 0.62
N ILE A 30 -2.91 -9.15 1.07
CA ILE A 30 -2.85 -8.00 0.16
C ILE A 30 -1.47 -7.97 -0.46
N TRP A 31 -1.31 -8.85 -1.45
CA TRP A 31 -0.14 -8.95 -2.29
C TRP A 31 0.00 -7.69 -3.15
N LEU A 32 0.84 -6.76 -2.69
CA LEU A 32 1.40 -5.69 -3.51
C LEU A 32 2.49 -6.29 -4.42
N LEU A 33 2.07 -7.15 -5.35
CA LEU A 33 2.95 -7.97 -6.19
C LEU A 33 3.53 -7.13 -7.33
N ILE A 34 4.59 -6.38 -6.97
CA ILE A 34 5.42 -5.60 -7.89
C ILE A 34 5.94 -6.50 -9.01
N ALA A 35 5.66 -6.11 -10.25
CA ALA A 35 6.22 -6.71 -11.45
C ALA A 35 7.03 -5.63 -12.18
N GLY A 36 8.33 -5.56 -11.89
CA GLY A 36 9.22 -4.56 -12.48
C GLY A 36 10.69 -4.90 -12.27
N GLY A 37 11.44 -5.07 -13.35
CA GLY A 37 12.86 -5.44 -13.29
C GLY A 37 13.70 -4.32 -12.66
N PHE A 38 14.43 -4.62 -11.60
CA PHE A 38 15.18 -3.65 -10.80
C PHE A 38 16.41 -3.06 -11.49
N GLY A 39 16.17 -2.14 -12.43
CA GLY A 39 17.15 -1.21 -12.98
C GLY A 39 16.93 0.21 -12.44
N TYR A 40 17.13 0.42 -11.13
CA TYR A 40 16.81 1.66 -10.40
C TYR A 40 17.23 2.96 -11.15
N ARG A 41 16.25 3.61 -11.79
CA ARG A 41 16.39 4.93 -12.44
C ARG A 41 15.49 5.96 -11.76
N HIS A 42 15.79 6.25 -10.50
CA HIS A 42 15.06 7.24 -9.70
C HIS A 42 14.89 8.56 -10.48
N LEU A 43 13.64 8.94 -10.77
CA LEU A 43 13.34 10.22 -11.40
C LEU A 43 13.82 11.37 -10.51
N SER A 44 14.37 12.42 -11.12
CA SER A 44 14.68 13.67 -10.43
C SER A 44 13.40 14.33 -9.92
N PRO A 45 13.38 14.95 -8.72
CA PRO A 45 12.21 15.67 -8.20
C PRO A 45 11.62 16.69 -9.19
N GLU A 46 12.49 17.35 -9.96
CA GLU A 46 12.14 18.26 -11.06
C GLU A 46 11.23 17.57 -12.09
N ARG A 47 11.69 16.51 -12.75
CA ARG A 47 10.89 15.71 -13.70
C ARG A 47 9.57 15.18 -13.12
N VAL A 48 9.55 14.77 -11.85
CA VAL A 48 8.30 14.32 -11.21
C VAL A 48 7.32 15.48 -11.08
N SER A 49 7.79 16.64 -10.61
CA SER A 49 7.00 17.86 -10.49
C SER A 49 6.57 18.42 -11.87
N GLU A 50 7.45 18.39 -12.88
CA GLU A 50 7.17 18.76 -14.28
C GLU A 50 6.09 17.87 -14.90
N ALA A 51 6.13 16.57 -14.66
CA ALA A 51 5.12 15.64 -15.16
C ALA A 51 3.79 15.79 -14.40
N GLN A 52 3.83 16.02 -13.08
CA GLN A 52 2.66 16.41 -12.28
C GLN A 52 2.07 17.75 -12.77
N ALA A 53 2.90 18.75 -13.10
CA ALA A 53 2.51 20.05 -13.65
C ALA A 53 1.92 19.93 -15.06
N SER A 54 2.54 19.15 -15.93
CA SER A 54 2.03 18.81 -17.26
C SER A 54 0.65 18.16 -17.18
N SER A 55 0.45 17.28 -16.19
CA SER A 55 -0.86 16.67 -15.95
C SER A 55 -1.92 17.66 -15.43
N ARG A 56 -1.53 18.82 -14.88
CA ARG A 56 -2.46 19.85 -14.36
C ARG A 56 -2.93 20.85 -15.42
N LEU A 57 -2.30 20.90 -16.60
CA LEU A 57 -2.69 21.79 -17.70
C LEU A 57 -4.09 21.44 -18.23
N GLY A 58 -5.08 22.28 -17.89
CA GLY A 58 -6.49 22.11 -18.29
C GLY A 58 -7.37 21.40 -17.25
N ARG A 59 -6.86 21.07 -16.05
CA ARG A 59 -7.69 20.54 -14.95
C ARG A 59 -8.39 21.66 -14.16
N ASP A 60 -9.57 21.34 -13.64
CA ASP A 60 -10.18 22.09 -12.54
C ASP A 60 -9.24 22.11 -11.30
N PRO A 61 -9.32 23.16 -10.44
CA PRO A 61 -8.53 23.25 -9.22
C PRO A 61 -8.96 22.14 -8.24
N ALA A 62 -8.21 21.04 -8.23
CA ALA A 62 -8.61 19.82 -7.55
C ALA A 62 -8.88 20.04 -6.05
N TYR A 63 -10.13 19.78 -5.65
CA TYR A 63 -10.66 20.04 -4.32
C TYR A 63 -10.23 18.96 -3.31
N THR A 64 -10.04 19.33 -2.04
CA THR A 64 -9.62 18.37 -1.00
C THR A 64 -10.80 17.86 -0.15
N LYS A 65 -10.84 16.56 0.12
CA LYS A 65 -11.84 15.76 0.86
C LYS A 65 -11.14 14.96 1.97
N SER A 66 -11.69 14.86 3.18
CA SER A 66 -10.98 14.17 4.28
C SER A 66 -10.86 12.66 4.06
N ILE A 67 -9.79 12.04 4.58
CA ILE A 67 -9.47 10.62 4.33
C ILE A 67 -10.59 9.65 4.75
N GLU A 68 -11.27 9.94 5.86
CA GLU A 68 -12.40 9.16 6.40
C GLU A 68 -13.66 9.19 5.53
N GLN A 69 -13.71 10.06 4.52
CA GLN A 69 -14.82 10.17 3.58
C GLN A 69 -14.57 9.45 2.26
N ILE A 70 -13.33 8.97 2.01
CA ILE A 70 -12.91 8.33 0.77
C ILE A 70 -13.58 6.96 0.65
N GLN A 71 -14.00 6.60 -0.56
CA GLN A 71 -14.60 5.30 -0.85
C GLN A 71 -13.88 4.61 -2.00
N VAL A 72 -13.81 3.28 -1.93
CA VAL A 72 -13.29 2.49 -3.04
C VAL A 72 -14.07 2.72 -4.33
N GLY A 73 -13.38 2.75 -5.47
CA GLY A 73 -13.93 3.10 -6.78
C GLY A 73 -13.95 4.60 -7.09
N GLU A 74 -13.72 5.47 -6.10
CA GLU A 74 -13.35 6.86 -6.37
C GLU A 74 -11.91 6.95 -6.91
N ARG A 75 -11.53 8.10 -7.47
CA ARG A 75 -10.15 8.36 -7.94
C ARG A 75 -9.47 9.44 -7.09
N VAL A 76 -8.26 9.15 -6.65
CA VAL A 76 -7.34 10.16 -6.10
C VAL A 76 -6.54 10.83 -7.23
N ALA A 77 -6.03 12.04 -6.98
CA ALA A 77 -5.18 12.76 -7.92
C ALA A 77 -4.02 11.91 -8.49
N PHE A 78 -3.61 12.23 -9.72
CA PHE A 78 -2.54 11.51 -10.40
C PHE A 78 -1.18 11.81 -9.77
N ALA A 79 -0.62 10.80 -9.10
CA ALA A 79 0.76 10.79 -8.61
C ALA A 79 1.62 9.85 -9.45
N ILE A 80 2.91 10.18 -9.53
CA ILE A 80 3.97 9.39 -10.19
C ILE A 80 4.86 8.84 -9.08
N ASN A 81 5.18 7.55 -9.13
CA ASN A 81 6.15 6.96 -8.22
C ASN A 81 7.57 7.24 -8.73
N PRO A 82 8.44 7.93 -7.97
CA PRO A 82 9.77 8.30 -8.46
C PRO A 82 10.74 7.11 -8.58
N THR A 83 10.43 5.95 -7.99
CA THR A 83 11.17 4.69 -8.22
C THR A 83 10.73 3.96 -9.51
N GLU A 84 9.75 4.51 -10.22
CA GLU A 84 9.07 3.93 -11.40
C GLU A 84 8.30 2.62 -11.12
N GLN A 85 8.27 2.15 -9.86
CA GLN A 85 7.57 0.94 -9.42
C GLN A 85 6.09 0.89 -9.86
N LEU A 86 5.66 -0.29 -10.31
CA LEU A 86 4.31 -0.60 -10.76
C LEU A 86 3.87 -1.99 -10.27
N ASP A 87 2.63 -2.08 -9.83
CA ASP A 87 1.91 -3.32 -9.53
C ASP A 87 0.92 -3.60 -10.66
N GLU A 88 1.05 -4.77 -11.29
CA GLU A 88 0.18 -5.25 -12.36
C GLU A 88 -0.65 -6.48 -11.93
N SER A 89 -0.56 -6.90 -10.66
CA SER A 89 -1.25 -8.08 -10.12
C SER A 89 -2.78 -7.93 -10.10
N LEU A 90 -3.26 -6.68 -10.07
CA LEU A 90 -4.66 -6.31 -10.23
C LEU A 90 -4.84 -5.52 -11.53
N SER A 91 -5.84 -5.93 -12.33
CA SER A 91 -6.14 -5.32 -13.64
C SER A 91 -6.32 -3.80 -13.57
N PHE A 92 -5.70 -3.08 -14.51
CA PHE A 92 -5.92 -1.65 -14.71
C PHE A 92 -7.36 -1.31 -15.15
N ASP A 93 -8.09 -2.27 -15.74
CA ASP A 93 -9.54 -2.18 -15.92
C ASP A 93 -10.28 -2.72 -14.69
N VAL A 94 -10.74 -1.80 -13.82
CA VAL A 94 -11.63 -2.08 -12.68
C VAL A 94 -13.07 -2.06 -13.18
N ASN A 95 -13.49 -3.18 -13.75
CA ASN A 95 -14.77 -3.32 -14.42
C ASN A 95 -15.89 -3.71 -13.42
N PRO A 96 -16.90 -2.85 -13.15
CA PRO A 96 -17.87 -3.11 -12.09
C PRO A 96 -18.72 -4.38 -12.27
N ARG A 97 -18.78 -4.95 -13.48
CA ARG A 97 -19.48 -6.22 -13.74
C ARG A 97 -18.69 -7.43 -13.22
N THR A 98 -17.38 -7.43 -13.43
CA THR A 98 -16.48 -8.54 -13.09
C THR A 98 -15.71 -8.34 -11.77
N TRP A 99 -15.91 -7.23 -11.08
CA TRP A 99 -15.35 -6.95 -9.74
C TRP A 99 -16.44 -6.89 -8.67
N ARG A 100 -16.06 -7.02 -7.38
CA ARG A 100 -16.94 -6.90 -6.22
C ARG A 100 -16.35 -5.99 -5.16
N LYS A 101 -17.22 -5.35 -4.37
CA LYS A 101 -16.87 -4.64 -3.15
C LYS A 101 -16.97 -5.62 -1.98
N ILE A 102 -15.86 -5.89 -1.32
CA ILE A 102 -15.77 -6.77 -0.16
C ILE A 102 -15.60 -5.90 1.08
N THR A 103 -16.44 -6.09 2.09
CA THR A 103 -16.20 -5.52 3.44
C THR A 103 -15.72 -6.61 4.36
N LEU A 104 -14.62 -6.34 5.05
CA LEU A 104 -13.88 -7.22 5.93
C LEU A 104 -13.74 -6.55 7.30
N LYS A 105 -13.80 -7.34 8.36
CA LYS A 105 -13.72 -6.82 9.73
C LYS A 105 -12.99 -7.75 10.67
N THR A 106 -12.24 -7.17 11.59
CA THR A 106 -11.56 -7.88 12.67
C THR A 106 -11.97 -7.28 14.04
N SER A 107 -11.24 -7.63 15.10
CA SER A 107 -11.41 -7.00 16.42
C SER A 107 -11.07 -5.49 16.44
N GLN A 108 -10.16 -5.05 15.57
CA GLN A 108 -9.60 -3.68 15.55
C GLN A 108 -9.67 -3.00 14.18
N HIS A 109 -9.82 -3.77 13.11
CA HIS A 109 -9.71 -3.32 11.73
C HIS A 109 -11.05 -3.36 10.99
N GLU A 110 -11.35 -2.34 10.21
CA GLU A 110 -12.37 -2.38 9.16
C GLU A 110 -11.71 -2.08 7.81
N VAL A 111 -11.90 -2.99 6.85
CA VAL A 111 -11.21 -2.96 5.56
C VAL A 111 -12.24 -3.17 4.46
N VAL A 112 -12.17 -2.35 3.42
CA VAL A 112 -13.07 -2.43 2.26
C VAL A 112 -12.23 -2.48 1.01
N LEU A 113 -12.42 -3.51 0.18
CA LEU A 113 -11.62 -3.77 -1.02
C LEU A 113 -12.50 -3.87 -2.27
N LEU A 114 -11.93 -3.52 -3.42
CA LEU A 114 -12.36 -3.99 -4.73
C LEU A 114 -11.44 -5.11 -5.17
N ARG A 115 -12.02 -6.25 -5.54
CA ARG A 115 -11.30 -7.39 -6.13
C ARG A 115 -12.11 -7.99 -7.29
N PRO A 116 -11.46 -8.61 -8.29
CA PRO A 116 -12.13 -9.40 -9.31
C PRO A 116 -12.98 -10.54 -8.72
N VAL A 117 -14.01 -10.97 -9.46
CA VAL A 117 -14.83 -12.14 -9.12
C VAL A 117 -14.01 -13.44 -9.16
N THR A 118 -12.98 -13.52 -10.00
CA THR A 118 -12.00 -14.62 -9.99
C THR A 118 -11.31 -14.70 -8.62
N TRP A 119 -10.74 -13.59 -8.17
CA TRP A 119 -10.13 -13.45 -6.84
C TRP A 119 -11.11 -13.85 -5.72
N VAL A 120 -12.35 -13.35 -5.74
CA VAL A 120 -13.40 -13.71 -4.76
C VAL A 120 -13.64 -15.23 -4.70
N ASN A 121 -13.68 -15.88 -5.87
CA ASN A 121 -13.94 -17.31 -5.97
C ASN A 121 -12.72 -18.17 -5.58
N GLU A 122 -11.51 -17.76 -5.97
CA GLU A 122 -10.24 -18.39 -5.57
C GLU A 122 -10.08 -18.37 -4.04
N HIS A 123 -10.46 -17.26 -3.42
CA HIS A 123 -10.46 -17.06 -1.98
C HIS A 123 -11.76 -17.55 -1.32
N LEU A 124 -12.61 -18.30 -2.04
CA LEU A 124 -13.87 -18.93 -1.57
C LEU A 124 -14.78 -17.99 -0.76
N ALA A 125 -14.66 -16.67 -0.98
CA ALA A 125 -15.16 -15.66 -0.08
C ALA A 125 -16.67 -15.54 -0.18
N HIS A 126 -17.35 -15.55 0.96
CA HIS A 126 -18.79 -15.37 1.05
C HIS A 126 -19.19 -14.73 2.38
N GLU A 127 -20.35 -14.09 2.43
CA GLU A 127 -20.82 -13.40 3.64
C GLU A 127 -20.93 -14.38 4.83
N GLY A 128 -20.33 -14.00 5.96
CA GLY A 128 -20.20 -14.83 7.16
C GLY A 128 -19.08 -15.90 7.10
N SER A 129 -18.25 -15.92 6.06
CA SER A 129 -16.99 -16.69 6.06
C SER A 129 -15.86 -15.91 6.75
N SER A 130 -14.79 -16.59 7.14
CA SER A 130 -13.56 -15.95 7.61
C SER A 130 -12.39 -16.26 6.68
N MET A 131 -11.50 -15.28 6.52
CA MET A 131 -10.26 -15.37 5.77
C MET A 131 -9.11 -14.77 6.58
N MET A 132 -7.91 -15.33 6.47
CA MET A 132 -6.71 -14.63 6.95
C MET A 132 -6.59 -13.31 6.19
N LEU A 133 -6.53 -12.20 6.92
CA LEU A 133 -6.28 -10.87 6.37
C LEU A 133 -4.85 -10.49 6.75
N VAL A 134 -3.98 -10.47 5.75
CA VAL A 134 -2.57 -10.09 5.89
C VAL A 134 -2.36 -8.75 5.18
N VAL A 135 -2.20 -7.69 5.98
CA VAL A 135 -1.89 -6.31 5.57
C VAL A 135 -0.77 -5.81 6.48
N PRO A 136 0.48 -6.24 6.23
CA PRO A 136 1.60 -6.02 7.14
C PRO A 136 1.88 -4.54 7.45
N GLU A 137 1.59 -3.64 6.50
CA GLU A 137 1.68 -2.17 6.60
C GLU A 137 0.91 -1.58 7.78
N LEU A 138 -0.14 -2.29 8.19
CA LEU A 138 -1.08 -1.90 9.23
C LEU A 138 -1.01 -2.85 10.44
N GLY A 139 0.00 -3.73 10.50
CA GLY A 139 0.16 -4.73 11.55
C GLY A 139 -0.92 -5.82 11.55
N ILE A 140 -1.60 -6.05 10.41
CA ILE A 140 -2.69 -7.03 10.31
C ILE A 140 -2.13 -8.37 9.83
N ASP A 141 -2.14 -9.37 10.71
CA ASP A 141 -2.09 -10.80 10.36
C ASP A 141 -3.07 -11.54 11.29
N GLU A 142 -4.36 -11.38 11.01
CA GLU A 142 -5.44 -11.98 11.81
C GLU A 142 -6.61 -12.48 10.93
N PRO A 143 -7.41 -13.45 11.39
CA PRO A 143 -8.64 -13.84 10.70
C PRO A 143 -9.66 -12.69 10.69
N ALA A 144 -10.01 -12.20 9.50
CA ALA A 144 -11.12 -11.28 9.29
C ALA A 144 -12.41 -12.04 8.99
N GLU A 145 -13.54 -11.48 9.41
CA GLU A 145 -14.88 -11.85 8.92
C GLU A 145 -15.15 -11.15 7.58
N VAL A 146 -15.63 -11.89 6.59
CA VAL A 146 -16.22 -11.36 5.36
C VAL A 146 -17.63 -10.90 5.68
N VAL A 147 -17.74 -9.66 6.17
CA VAL A 147 -19.01 -9.03 6.58
C VAL A 147 -19.96 -8.91 5.39
N SER A 148 -19.45 -8.54 4.20
CA SER A 148 -20.31 -8.47 3.01
C SER A 148 -19.56 -8.56 1.66
N ILE A 149 -20.27 -8.97 0.61
CA ILE A 149 -19.78 -8.98 -0.79
C ILE A 149 -20.84 -8.35 -1.71
N TRP A 150 -20.68 -7.06 -1.95
CA TRP A 150 -21.60 -6.24 -2.73
C TRP A 150 -21.13 -6.11 -4.20
N PRO A 151 -22.02 -5.70 -5.12
CA PRO A 151 -21.60 -5.22 -6.44
C PRO A 151 -20.49 -4.17 -6.31
N CYS A 152 -19.52 -4.17 -7.22
CA CYS A 152 -18.55 -3.10 -7.31
C CYS A 152 -19.31 -1.77 -7.57
N PRO A 153 -18.97 -0.66 -6.87
CA PRO A 153 -19.52 0.65 -7.19
C PRO A 153 -19.16 1.07 -8.62
N GLU A 154 -19.89 2.07 -9.12
CA GLU A 154 -19.60 2.76 -10.37
C GLU A 154 -18.21 3.43 -10.30
N VAL A 155 -17.20 2.77 -10.89
CA VAL A 155 -15.87 3.35 -11.09
C VAL A 155 -15.91 4.25 -12.30
N ARG A 156 -15.76 5.57 -12.08
CA ARG A 156 -15.92 6.55 -13.16
C ARG A 156 -14.70 6.60 -14.09
N PRO A 157 -14.91 6.88 -15.39
CA PRO A 157 -13.83 7.31 -16.26
C PRO A 157 -13.28 8.65 -15.77
N GLY A 158 -11.98 8.87 -15.95
CA GLY A 158 -11.29 10.08 -15.51
C GLY A 158 -9.83 9.80 -15.19
N GLU A 159 -9.07 10.88 -15.02
CA GLU A 159 -7.66 10.82 -14.64
C GLU A 159 -7.49 10.52 -13.14
N GLY A 160 -6.27 10.14 -12.75
CA GLY A 160 -5.95 9.76 -11.36
C GLY A 160 -6.11 8.25 -11.11
N ARG A 161 -5.57 7.80 -9.97
CA ARG A 161 -5.52 6.38 -9.59
C ARG A 161 -6.82 5.99 -8.88
N ILE A 162 -7.38 4.83 -9.23
CA ILE A 162 -8.58 4.30 -8.57
C ILE A 162 -8.21 3.85 -7.15
N VAL A 163 -9.03 4.19 -6.16
CA VAL A 163 -8.94 3.64 -4.80
C VAL A 163 -9.47 2.21 -4.85
N LEU A 164 -8.56 1.23 -4.76
CA LEU A 164 -8.89 -0.19 -4.74
C LEU A 164 -9.21 -0.67 -3.33
N GLY A 165 -8.64 -0.05 -2.30
CA GLY A 165 -8.88 -0.39 -0.90
C GLY A 165 -8.96 0.84 0.01
N THR A 166 -9.71 0.71 1.10
CA THR A 166 -9.72 1.65 2.23
C THR A 166 -9.64 0.86 3.54
N PHE A 167 -8.77 1.29 4.44
CA PHE A 167 -8.48 0.64 5.71
C PHE A 167 -8.69 1.63 6.85
N THR A 168 -9.18 1.18 8.01
CA THR A 168 -9.23 2.00 9.23
C THR A 168 -8.99 1.18 10.49
N HIS A 169 -8.25 1.77 11.43
CA HIS A 169 -7.88 1.17 12.71
C HIS A 169 -7.64 2.25 13.78
N ILE A 170 -7.39 1.86 15.03
CA ILE A 170 -6.97 2.78 16.10
C ILE A 170 -5.45 2.69 16.24
N ALA A 171 -4.73 3.73 15.83
CA ALA A 171 -3.30 3.83 16.10
C ALA A 171 -3.08 4.36 17.54
N PRO A 172 -2.21 3.74 18.36
CA PRO A 172 -1.98 4.17 19.74
C PRO A 172 -1.16 5.46 19.84
N GLU A 173 -0.31 5.73 18.85
CA GLU A 173 0.41 6.98 18.68
C GLU A 173 0.43 7.42 17.21
N THR A 174 0.76 8.69 16.98
CA THR A 174 0.79 9.31 15.66
C THR A 174 1.85 10.41 15.59
N ILE A 175 2.27 10.75 14.38
CA ILE A 175 3.19 11.86 14.10
C ILE A 175 2.45 12.95 13.34
N CYS A 176 2.59 14.19 13.79
CA CYS A 176 2.14 15.40 13.10
C CYS A 176 3.34 16.08 12.44
N MET A 177 3.35 16.11 11.11
CA MET A 177 4.34 16.85 10.31
C MET A 177 3.74 18.17 9.83
N TYR A 178 4.48 19.26 10.04
CA TYR A 178 4.11 20.62 9.61
C TYR A 178 5.05 21.02 8.47
N LEU A 179 4.49 21.36 7.31
CA LEU A 179 5.25 21.75 6.12
C LEU A 179 5.39 23.27 6.05
N ASP A 180 6.52 23.75 5.54
CA ASP A 180 6.67 25.17 5.20
C ASP A 180 5.53 25.60 4.27
N GLY A 181 4.74 26.60 4.69
CA GLY A 181 3.59 27.11 3.95
C GLY A 181 2.25 26.38 4.17
N GLN A 182 2.09 25.60 5.25
CA GLN A 182 0.80 24.97 5.60
C GLN A 182 0.58 24.92 7.12
N ASP A 183 -0.52 25.51 7.59
CA ASP A 183 -0.85 25.58 9.02
C ASP A 183 -1.37 24.24 9.59
N ASP A 184 -2.23 23.55 8.84
CA ASP A 184 -2.80 22.24 9.19
C ASP A 184 -1.70 21.15 9.13
N PRO A 185 -1.41 20.38 10.19
CA PRO A 185 -0.45 19.29 10.11
C PRO A 185 -0.97 18.07 9.36
N ILE A 186 -0.05 17.33 8.75
CA ILE A 186 -0.28 15.97 8.26
C ILE A 186 -0.09 15.02 9.44
N ARG A 187 -1.20 14.46 9.96
CA ARG A 187 -1.19 13.46 11.05
C ARG A 187 -1.24 12.05 10.44
N CYS A 188 -0.29 11.21 10.82
CA CYS A 188 -0.06 9.86 10.28
C CYS A 188 0.49 8.91 11.37
N THR A 189 0.64 7.61 11.09
CA THR A 189 1.33 6.67 12.00
C THR A 189 2.86 6.83 11.90
N PRO A 190 3.65 6.43 12.92
CA PRO A 190 5.12 6.54 12.87
C PRO A 190 5.75 5.81 11.68
N ASN A 191 5.15 4.71 11.25
CA ASN A 191 5.57 3.89 10.12
C ASN A 191 5.00 4.33 8.76
N HIS A 192 4.25 5.44 8.68
CA HIS A 192 3.67 5.87 7.41
C HIS A 192 4.74 6.44 6.47
N ILE A 193 4.62 6.15 5.18
CA ILE A 193 5.75 6.21 4.25
C ILE A 193 5.66 7.43 3.32
N THR A 194 6.70 8.26 3.35
CA THR A 194 6.78 9.55 2.63
C THR A 194 8.03 9.63 1.75
N TRP A 195 7.96 10.28 0.59
CA TRP A 195 9.13 10.46 -0.28
C TRP A 195 10.11 11.50 0.29
N SER A 196 11.31 11.05 0.67
CA SER A 196 12.42 11.93 1.02
C SER A 196 13.20 12.32 -0.23
N VAL A 197 13.30 13.63 -0.47
CA VAL A 197 14.09 14.20 -1.58
C VAL A 197 15.59 14.06 -1.32
N GLU A 198 16.00 14.10 -0.05
CA GLU A 198 17.38 13.96 0.39
C GLU A 198 17.90 12.52 0.22
N HIS A 199 17.12 11.53 0.67
CA HIS A 199 17.50 10.11 0.54
C HIS A 199 17.20 9.56 -0.87
N ARG A 200 16.36 10.25 -1.64
CA ARG A 200 15.83 9.80 -2.96
C ARG A 200 15.13 8.44 -2.87
N ASP A 201 14.46 8.23 -1.74
CA ASP A 201 13.76 7.01 -1.39
C ASP A 201 12.56 7.31 -0.48
N PHE A 202 11.73 6.31 -0.27
CA PHE A 202 10.59 6.33 0.64
C PHE A 202 11.02 5.95 2.06
N VAL A 203 10.79 6.85 3.02
CA VAL A 203 11.17 6.67 4.44
C VAL A 203 9.97 6.76 5.37
N GLU A 204 10.10 6.21 6.58
CA GLU A 204 9.04 6.29 7.58
C GLU A 204 8.93 7.70 8.18
N ALA A 205 7.70 8.10 8.55
CA ALA A 205 7.43 9.40 9.17
C ALA A 205 8.17 9.62 10.51
N HIS A 206 8.63 8.55 11.17
CA HIS A 206 9.45 8.64 12.39
C HIS A 206 10.92 8.98 12.14
N GLU A 207 11.42 8.79 10.91
CA GLU A 207 12.78 9.14 10.49
C GLU A 207 12.89 10.61 10.07
N LEU A 208 11.76 11.22 9.69
CA LEU A 208 11.68 12.62 9.26
C LEU A 208 11.79 13.59 10.44
N THR A 209 12.52 14.70 10.22
CA THR A 209 12.82 15.70 11.25
C THR A 209 12.62 17.12 10.73
N ALA A 210 12.70 18.12 11.62
CA ALA A 210 12.66 19.52 11.22
C ALA A 210 13.87 19.86 10.31
N GLY A 211 13.60 20.28 9.08
CA GLY A 211 14.58 20.50 8.03
C GLY A 211 14.60 19.45 6.92
N SER A 212 14.08 18.23 7.17
CA SER A 212 13.98 17.17 6.15
C SER A 212 13.16 17.62 4.94
N THR A 213 13.55 17.18 3.74
CA THR A 213 12.95 17.61 2.47
C THR A 213 12.04 16.54 1.87
N VAL A 214 10.82 16.93 1.51
CA VAL A 214 9.79 16.06 0.92
C VAL A 214 9.31 16.62 -0.41
N LEU A 215 8.78 15.74 -1.28
CA LEU A 215 8.19 16.14 -2.55
C LEU A 215 6.69 16.43 -2.39
N CYS A 216 6.25 17.59 -2.86
CA CYS A 216 4.88 18.06 -2.91
C CYS A 216 4.46 18.35 -4.36
N ASP A 217 3.17 18.61 -4.58
CA ASP A 217 2.59 18.87 -5.92
C ASP A 217 3.26 20.07 -6.62
N ASP A 218 3.73 21.07 -5.87
CA ASP A 218 4.44 22.25 -6.36
C ASP A 218 5.97 22.22 -6.20
N GLY A 219 6.54 21.05 -5.88
CA GLY A 219 7.99 20.82 -5.83
C GLY A 219 8.50 20.44 -4.44
N VAL A 220 9.77 20.74 -4.16
CA VAL A 220 10.43 20.35 -2.91
C VAL A 220 10.04 21.31 -1.78
N ARG A 221 9.60 20.76 -0.64
CA ARG A 221 9.29 21.52 0.58
C ARG A 221 10.02 20.93 1.78
N LYS A 222 10.23 21.76 2.81
CA LYS A 222 10.78 21.31 4.10
C LYS A 222 9.68 21.05 5.11
N ILE A 223 9.97 20.12 6.01
CA ILE A 223 9.23 19.96 7.26
C ILE A 223 9.74 21.02 8.25
N ALA A 224 8.88 21.96 8.61
CA ALA A 224 9.17 23.01 9.59
C ALA A 224 9.24 22.44 11.01
N ARG A 225 8.38 21.47 11.33
CA ARG A 225 8.24 20.89 12.67
C ARG A 225 7.66 19.49 12.63
N VAL A 226 8.06 18.66 13.60
CA VAL A 226 7.52 17.31 13.85
C VAL A 226 7.06 17.23 15.31
N GLU A 227 5.92 16.59 15.55
CA GLU A 227 5.36 16.30 16.89
C GLU A 227 4.95 14.83 16.97
N LYS A 228 5.33 14.14 18.05
CA LYS A 228 4.78 12.82 18.38
C LYS A 228 3.60 12.98 19.35
N ILE A 229 2.49 12.30 19.08
CA ILE A 229 1.26 12.36 19.87
C ILE A 229 0.84 10.93 20.23
N ALA A 230 1.12 10.54 21.47
CA ALA A 230 0.71 9.28 22.08
C ALA A 230 -0.76 9.33 22.57
N GLU A 231 -1.67 9.58 21.63
CA GLU A 231 -3.12 9.64 21.83
C GLU A 231 -3.77 8.63 20.87
N PRO A 232 -4.48 7.60 21.38
CA PRO A 232 -5.17 6.63 20.54
C PRO A 232 -6.22 7.29 19.65
N ILE A 233 -6.02 7.24 18.33
CA ILE A 233 -6.87 7.91 17.35
C ILE A 233 -7.21 6.99 16.17
N ARG A 234 -8.40 7.18 15.59
CA ARG A 234 -8.76 6.51 14.33
C ARG A 234 -7.91 7.06 13.19
N VAL A 235 -7.11 6.19 12.59
CA VAL A 235 -6.35 6.45 11.37
C VAL A 235 -6.94 5.68 10.20
N TYR A 236 -6.48 6.02 9.00
CA TYR A 236 -6.98 5.46 7.75
C TYR A 236 -5.82 5.30 6.77
N ASN A 237 -5.87 4.27 5.93
CA ASN A 237 -4.98 4.09 4.79
C ASN A 237 -5.81 3.78 3.53
N LEU A 238 -5.20 3.90 2.36
CA LEU A 238 -5.77 3.48 1.08
C LEU A 238 -4.98 2.29 0.51
N GLU A 239 -5.49 1.73 -0.57
CA GLU A 239 -4.74 0.99 -1.59
C GLU A 239 -5.13 1.64 -2.92
N VAL A 240 -4.16 2.07 -3.74
CA VAL A 240 -4.44 2.80 -5.00
C VAL A 240 -3.81 2.10 -6.19
N GLN A 241 -4.54 2.08 -7.30
CA GLN A 241 -4.19 1.30 -8.47
C GLN A 241 -2.80 1.60 -9.06
N GLY A 242 -1.99 0.55 -9.21
CA GLY A 242 -0.75 0.56 -9.99
C GLY A 242 0.49 0.99 -9.21
N GLN A 243 0.73 2.29 -9.13
CA GLN A 243 2.02 2.80 -8.64
C GLN A 243 2.13 2.97 -7.12
N HIS A 244 1.07 2.63 -6.37
CA HIS A 244 1.02 2.65 -4.90
C HIS A 244 1.48 3.96 -4.24
N VAL A 245 1.26 5.08 -4.93
CA VAL A 245 1.53 6.44 -4.45
C VAL A 245 0.31 7.33 -4.59
N TYR A 246 0.16 8.25 -3.63
CA TYR A 246 -0.90 9.25 -3.61
C TYR A 246 -0.42 10.56 -2.97
N GLN A 247 -1.21 11.61 -3.13
CA GLN A 247 -0.93 12.94 -2.59
C GLN A 247 -1.83 13.23 -1.39
N VAL A 248 -1.26 13.79 -0.32
CA VAL A 248 -1.98 14.25 0.88
C VAL A 248 -1.79 15.74 1.13
N SER A 249 -2.75 16.33 1.86
CA SER A 249 -2.86 17.77 2.15
C SER A 249 -3.20 18.65 0.93
N SER A 250 -3.35 19.95 1.17
CA SER A 250 -3.52 20.97 0.13
C SER A 250 -2.28 21.19 -0.73
N LEU A 251 -1.09 20.89 -0.20
CA LEU A 251 0.19 20.95 -0.92
C LEU A 251 0.49 19.66 -1.70
N GLY A 252 -0.24 18.58 -1.46
CA GLY A 252 -0.10 17.32 -2.18
C GLY A 252 1.24 16.63 -1.95
N MET A 253 1.66 16.51 -0.68
CA MET A 253 2.84 15.76 -0.26
C MET A 253 2.74 14.30 -0.74
N LEU A 254 3.81 13.79 -1.35
CA LEU A 254 3.87 12.47 -1.95
C LEU A 254 4.15 11.38 -0.91
N VAL A 255 3.22 10.43 -0.80
CA VAL A 255 3.27 9.31 0.14
C VAL A 255 2.98 7.98 -0.57
N HIS A 256 3.35 6.88 0.06
CA HIS A 256 3.25 5.53 -0.50
C HIS A 256 2.27 4.66 0.31
N ASN A 257 1.66 3.65 -0.31
CA ASN A 257 0.80 2.67 0.36
C ASN A 257 1.63 1.67 1.19
N ALA A 258 2.63 1.03 0.56
CA ALA A 258 3.71 0.27 1.20
C ALA A 258 5.00 0.35 0.35
N SER A 259 6.14 0.75 0.91
CA SER A 259 7.42 0.71 0.19
C SER A 259 8.36 -0.32 0.83
N PRO A 260 9.01 -1.20 0.05
CA PRO A 260 10.03 -2.09 0.58
C PRO A 260 11.33 -1.30 0.80
N ARG A 261 11.91 -1.36 2.00
CA ARG A 261 13.23 -0.79 2.31
C ARG A 261 14.33 -1.83 2.17
N THR A 262 15.52 -1.42 1.76
CA THR A 262 16.66 -2.35 1.66
C THR A 262 17.21 -2.68 3.05
N ILE A 263 17.19 -3.96 3.44
CA ILE A 263 17.72 -4.43 4.74
C ILE A 263 18.83 -5.47 4.59
N ASP A 264 19.68 -5.58 5.61
CA ASP A 264 20.62 -6.70 5.78
C ASP A 264 19.86 -8.00 6.11
N ILE A 265 19.92 -8.98 5.22
CA ILE A 265 19.17 -10.23 5.36
C ILE A 265 19.90 -11.29 6.22
N ARG A 266 21.16 -11.06 6.61
CA ARG A 266 22.01 -12.08 7.27
C ARG A 266 21.55 -12.45 8.68
N ASN A 267 20.84 -11.55 9.36
CA ASN A 267 20.39 -11.71 10.74
C ASN A 267 18.90 -12.03 10.87
N LEU A 268 18.20 -12.24 9.74
CA LEU A 268 16.79 -12.57 9.72
C LEU A 268 16.54 -13.97 10.29
N SER A 269 15.51 -14.10 11.11
CA SER A 269 15.12 -15.36 11.75
C SER A 269 13.84 -15.94 11.15
N PRO A 270 13.64 -17.27 11.08
CA PRO A 270 12.35 -17.84 10.72
C PRO A 270 11.26 -17.45 11.75
N HIS A 271 10.02 -17.29 11.31
CA HIS A 271 8.89 -17.04 12.21
C HIS A 271 8.72 -18.16 13.26
N PRO A 272 8.40 -17.85 14.54
CA PRO A 272 8.32 -18.88 15.60
C PRO A 272 7.31 -20.00 15.35
N SER A 273 6.27 -19.79 14.53
CA SER A 273 5.33 -20.85 14.12
C SER A 273 5.68 -21.53 12.79
N ALA A 274 6.78 -21.16 12.14
CA ALA A 274 7.16 -21.70 10.84
C ALA A 274 7.50 -23.20 10.92
N GLN A 275 6.88 -24.00 10.05
CA GLN A 275 7.10 -25.45 9.97
C GLN A 275 8.53 -25.85 9.54
N ARG A 276 9.34 -24.89 9.08
CA ARG A 276 10.74 -25.06 8.65
C ARG A 276 11.52 -23.81 9.06
N THR A 277 12.76 -24.00 9.48
CA THR A 277 13.70 -22.92 9.82
C THR A 277 14.56 -22.44 8.64
N VAL A 278 14.46 -23.13 7.50
CA VAL A 278 15.18 -22.89 6.24
C VAL A 278 14.23 -23.04 5.05
N ALA A 279 14.65 -22.67 3.84
CA ALA A 279 13.83 -22.83 2.65
C ALA A 279 13.62 -24.32 2.28
N ASP A 280 12.54 -24.61 1.56
CA ASP A 280 12.29 -25.97 1.08
C ASP A 280 13.23 -26.32 -0.08
N ALA A 281 13.93 -27.46 0.03
CA ALA A 281 14.94 -27.88 -0.93
C ALA A 281 14.39 -28.04 -2.35
N ALA A 282 13.16 -28.50 -2.52
CA ALA A 282 12.55 -28.65 -3.85
C ALA A 282 12.19 -27.29 -4.46
N LYS A 283 11.86 -26.27 -3.64
CA LYS A 283 11.71 -24.89 -4.12
C LYS A 283 13.05 -24.30 -4.55
N LEU A 284 14.11 -24.53 -3.77
CA LEU A 284 15.47 -24.06 -4.09
C LEU A 284 16.00 -24.68 -5.40
N GLU A 285 15.72 -25.96 -5.63
CA GLU A 285 16.06 -26.63 -6.90
C GLU A 285 15.22 -26.10 -8.07
N HIS A 286 13.92 -25.86 -7.86
CA HIS A 286 13.00 -25.36 -8.88
C HIS A 286 13.31 -23.92 -9.34
N TYR A 287 13.59 -23.00 -8.42
CA TYR A 287 13.92 -21.61 -8.73
C TYR A 287 15.41 -21.39 -9.03
N GLY A 288 16.30 -22.30 -8.59
CA GLY A 288 17.71 -22.30 -8.97
C GLY A 288 18.53 -21.11 -8.43
N ALA A 289 18.99 -20.25 -9.34
CA ALA A 289 19.84 -19.10 -9.01
C ALA A 289 19.00 -17.84 -8.70
N PHE A 290 19.50 -16.95 -7.84
CA PHE A 290 18.80 -15.71 -7.52
C PHE A 290 18.70 -14.79 -8.75
N ASN A 291 17.49 -14.35 -9.07
CA ASN A 291 17.19 -13.52 -10.24
C ASN A 291 16.53 -12.18 -9.82
N TRP A 292 17.24 -11.07 -10.02
CA TRP A 292 16.73 -9.72 -9.74
C TRP A 292 15.55 -9.29 -10.63
N ALA A 293 15.33 -9.92 -11.78
CA ALA A 293 14.19 -9.60 -12.66
C ALA A 293 12.87 -10.27 -12.21
N GLU A 294 12.96 -11.32 -11.40
CA GLU A 294 11.82 -12.07 -10.83
C GLU A 294 11.70 -11.86 -9.31
N TYR A 295 12.56 -11.01 -8.73
CA TYR A 295 12.60 -10.78 -7.30
C TYR A 295 11.43 -9.93 -6.83
N THR A 296 10.54 -10.51 -6.03
CA THR A 296 9.55 -9.77 -5.23
C THR A 296 10.09 -9.53 -3.82
N PRO A 297 9.84 -8.35 -3.20
CA PRO A 297 10.30 -8.07 -1.83
C PRO A 297 9.89 -9.15 -0.82
N ILE A 298 10.75 -9.41 0.15
CA ILE A 298 10.43 -10.27 1.32
C ILE A 298 9.58 -9.49 2.34
N VAL A 299 8.88 -10.20 3.22
CA VAL A 299 8.10 -9.59 4.31
C VAL A 299 8.73 -9.98 5.64
N VAL A 300 9.01 -9.00 6.48
CA VAL A 300 9.73 -9.14 7.76
C VAL A 300 9.01 -8.38 8.87
N GLU A 301 8.94 -8.96 10.07
CA GLU A 301 8.38 -8.35 11.28
C GLU A 301 9.47 -8.17 12.35
N ASN A 302 9.44 -7.06 13.09
CA ASN A 302 10.33 -6.74 14.19
C ASN A 302 9.76 -7.24 15.54
N MET A 303 9.71 -8.55 15.69
CA MET A 303 9.23 -9.21 16.91
C MET A 303 10.16 -8.92 18.11
N SER A 304 9.82 -7.92 18.92
CA SER A 304 10.57 -7.53 20.15
C SER A 304 12.06 -7.23 19.91
N GLY A 305 12.40 -6.51 18.85
CA GLY A 305 13.80 -6.19 18.51
C GLY A 305 14.52 -7.27 17.69
N ARG A 306 13.80 -8.29 17.22
CA ARG A 306 14.32 -9.36 16.37
C ARG A 306 13.59 -9.38 15.03
N MET A 307 14.36 -9.27 13.95
CA MET A 307 13.84 -9.28 12.58
C MET A 307 13.49 -10.72 12.15
N VAL A 308 12.23 -10.95 11.76
CA VAL A 308 11.62 -12.25 11.56
C VAL A 308 10.98 -12.36 10.17
N ILE A 309 11.31 -13.41 9.40
CA ILE A 309 10.81 -13.66 8.04
C ILE A 309 9.37 -14.18 8.10
N MET A 310 8.43 -13.38 7.59
CA MET A 310 7.02 -13.72 7.45
C MET A 310 6.74 -14.34 6.06
N ASP A 311 7.27 -13.72 4.99
CA ASP A 311 7.38 -14.33 3.66
C ASP A 311 8.77 -14.13 3.06
N GLY A 312 9.14 -15.03 2.14
CA GLY A 312 10.30 -14.85 1.29
C GLY A 312 11.51 -15.67 1.70
N MET A 313 11.36 -16.61 2.65
CA MET A 313 12.42 -17.54 3.11
C MET A 313 13.26 -18.12 1.95
N THR A 314 12.62 -18.57 0.87
CA THR A 314 13.32 -19.08 -0.32
C THR A 314 14.12 -17.99 -1.04
N ARG A 315 13.59 -16.76 -1.15
CA ARG A 315 14.26 -15.61 -1.77
C ARG A 315 15.44 -15.11 -0.92
N VAL A 316 15.31 -15.10 0.42
CA VAL A 316 16.40 -14.87 1.39
C VAL A 316 17.52 -15.89 1.19
N GLU A 317 17.21 -17.18 1.17
CA GLU A 317 18.24 -18.22 1.10
C GLU A 317 18.93 -18.26 -0.28
N MET A 318 18.18 -18.05 -1.37
CA MET A 318 18.77 -17.88 -2.71
C MET A 318 19.71 -16.67 -2.79
N ALA A 319 19.33 -15.52 -2.18
CA ALA A 319 20.17 -14.33 -2.13
C ALA A 319 21.47 -14.58 -1.36
N LEU A 320 21.39 -15.16 -0.15
CA LEU A 320 22.56 -15.51 0.66
C LEU A 320 23.48 -16.50 -0.07
N ARG A 321 22.92 -17.51 -0.76
CA ARG A 321 23.67 -18.46 -1.62
C ARG A 321 24.37 -17.76 -2.80
N ALA A 322 23.80 -16.66 -3.31
CA ALA A 322 24.39 -15.81 -4.34
C ALA A 322 25.36 -14.73 -3.80
N GLY A 323 25.62 -14.70 -2.48
CA GLY A 323 26.46 -13.68 -1.83
C GLY A 323 25.79 -12.32 -1.66
N ILE A 324 24.50 -12.20 -1.98
CA ILE A 324 23.70 -11.00 -1.78
C ILE A 324 23.32 -10.92 -0.30
N THR A 325 23.77 -9.86 0.38
CA THR A 325 23.56 -9.65 1.82
C THR A 325 22.45 -8.67 2.14
N HIS A 326 21.92 -7.97 1.12
CA HIS A 326 20.87 -6.96 1.28
C HIS A 326 19.77 -7.15 0.24
N LEU A 327 18.51 -7.03 0.66
CA LEU A 327 17.33 -7.12 -0.21
C LEU A 327 16.31 -6.03 0.13
N PRO A 328 15.54 -5.53 -0.85
CA PRO A 328 14.30 -4.81 -0.60
C PRO A 328 13.32 -5.70 0.16
N ALA A 329 12.89 -5.23 1.33
CA ALA A 329 11.99 -5.92 2.24
C ALA A 329 10.90 -4.97 2.73
N PHE A 330 9.67 -5.45 2.76
CA PHE A 330 8.61 -4.87 3.56
C PHE A 330 8.91 -5.21 5.04
N VAL A 331 8.97 -4.21 5.92
CA VAL A 331 9.41 -4.36 7.32
C VAL A 331 8.50 -3.59 8.26
N TYR A 332 8.01 -4.27 9.30
CA TYR A 332 7.00 -3.76 10.23
C TYR A 332 7.37 -4.03 11.69
#